data_AF-X1F737-F1
#
_entry.id   AF-X1F737-F1
#
_cell.length_a   1.000
_cell.length_b   1.000
_cell.length_c   1.000
_cell.angle_alpha   90.00
_cell.angle_beta   90.00
_cell.angle_gamma   90.00
#
_symmetry.space_group_name_H-M   'P 1'
#
loop_
_entity.id
_entity.type
_entity.pdbx_description
1 polymer ?
#
loop_
_entity_poly.entity_id
_entity_poly.type
_entity_poly.pdbx_seq_one_letter_code
_entity_poly.pdbx_strand_id
1 'polypeptide(L)'
;MIIHPEIKNLVTEWGLRESIIEKDYVIGWVLWGIGSDPELSAHWAFKGGTSLKKCYIETWRFSEDLDFTVMPGGFYKPEDIEPLIKRVLERVYDESGIDFSMSFTLIVTQQNFIYTSLKFGTLTFAQLKIA
;
A
#
# COMPACT_ATOMS: atom_id res chain seq x y z
N MET A 1 -15.69 -5.37 -0.54
CA MET A 1 -15.48 -3.91 -0.41
C MET A 1 -16.05 -3.48 0.93
N ILE A 2 -15.33 -2.69 1.73
CA ILE A 2 -15.88 -2.14 2.98
C ILE A 2 -16.96 -1.12 2.64
N ILE A 3 -18.13 -1.21 3.26
CA ILE A 3 -19.25 -0.30 3.01
C ILE A 3 -19.21 0.90 3.97
N HIS A 4 -19.74 2.05 3.55
CA HIS A 4 -19.72 3.31 4.33
C HIS A 4 -20.25 3.18 5.79
N PRO A 5 -21.29 2.38 6.07
CA PRO A 5 -21.72 2.10 7.44
C PRO A 5 -20.67 1.36 8.28
N GLU A 6 -19.89 0.46 7.69
CA GLU A 6 -18.79 -0.24 8.37
C GLU A 6 -17.68 0.74 8.74
N ILE A 7 -17.37 1.71 7.87
CA ILE A 7 -16.39 2.77 8.15
C ILE A 7 -16.82 3.60 9.37
N LYS A 8 -18.10 4.00 9.47
CA LYS A 8 -18.62 4.75 10.63
C LYS A 8 -18.57 3.96 11.93
N ASN A 9 -18.80 2.65 11.87
CA ASN A 9 -18.65 1.77 13.03
C ASN A 9 -17.19 1.74 13.48
N LEU A 10 -16.24 1.57 12.55
CA LEU A 10 -14.80 1.59 12.85
C LEU A 10 -14.30 2.94 13.38
N VAL A 11 -14.83 4.07 12.89
CA VAL A 11 -14.53 5.41 13.43
C VAL A 11 -14.87 5.47 14.92
N THR A 12 -16.03 4.94 15.28
CA THR A 12 -16.52 4.94 16.67
C THR A 12 -15.72 3.98 17.53
N GLU A 13 -15.41 2.79 17.02
CA GLU A 13 -14.71 1.73 17.75
C GLU A 13 -13.24 2.05 17.98
N TRP A 14 -12.55 2.57 16.95
CA TRP A 14 -11.10 2.81 17.00
C TRP A 14 -10.76 4.24 17.43
N GLY A 15 -11.74 5.15 17.48
CA GLY A 15 -11.52 6.56 17.83
C GLY A 15 -10.65 7.30 16.80
N LEU A 16 -10.64 6.83 15.55
CA LEU A 16 -9.82 7.38 14.47
C LEU A 16 -10.66 8.19 13.49
N ARG A 17 -10.01 9.14 12.82
CA ARG A 17 -10.64 9.86 11.71
C ARG A 17 -10.94 8.88 10.58
N GLU A 18 -12.09 9.04 9.95
CA GLU A 18 -12.51 8.26 8.77
C GLU A 18 -11.39 8.16 7.73
N SER A 19 -10.76 9.27 7.36
CA SER A 19 -9.64 9.30 6.41
C SER A 19 -8.43 8.44 6.80
N ILE A 20 -8.24 8.12 8.08
CA ILE A 20 -7.18 7.22 8.54
C ILE A 20 -7.57 5.75 8.29
N ILE A 21 -8.82 5.40 8.58
CA ILE A 21 -9.38 4.06 8.35
C ILE A 21 -9.40 3.75 6.86
N GLU A 22 -9.84 4.72 6.05
CA GLU A 22 -9.84 4.65 4.59
C GLU A 22 -8.45 4.34 4.03
N LYS A 23 -7.44 5.10 4.46
CA LYS A 23 -6.06 4.89 4.03
C LYS A 23 -5.53 3.53 4.45
N ASP A 24 -5.83 3.07 5.67
CA ASP A 24 -5.40 1.77 6.15
C ASP A 24 -6.03 0.61 5.36
N TYR A 25 -7.29 0.77 4.94
CA TYR A 25 -8.00 -0.16 4.08
C TYR A 25 -7.34 -0.22 2.69
N VAL A 26 -7.05 0.93 2.07
CA VAL A 26 -6.37 0.97 0.76
C VAL A 26 -4.97 0.38 0.83
N ILE A 27 -4.20 0.66 1.89
CA ILE A 27 -2.89 0.04 2.12
C ILE A 27 -2.99 -1.49 2.15
N GLY A 28 -4.04 -2.03 2.76
CA GLY A 28 -4.27 -3.48 2.77
C GLY A 28 -4.38 -4.06 1.37
N TRP A 29 -5.13 -3.40 0.49
CA TRP A 29 -5.27 -3.80 -0.92
C TRP A 29 -3.97 -3.70 -1.71
N VAL A 30 -3.21 -2.62 -1.52
CA VAL A 30 -1.89 -2.49 -2.15
C VAL A 30 -0.94 -3.59 -1.69
N LEU A 31 -0.88 -3.86 -0.38
CA LEU A 31 -0.05 -4.94 0.17
C LEU A 31 -0.47 -6.31 -0.38
N TRP A 32 -1.77 -6.56 -0.52
CA TRP A 32 -2.28 -7.75 -1.19
C TRP A 32 -1.84 -7.82 -2.65
N GLY A 33 -1.93 -6.71 -3.40
CA GLY A 33 -1.51 -6.63 -4.78
C GLY A 33 -0.01 -6.92 -4.98
N ILE A 34 0.84 -6.32 -4.14
CA ILE A 34 2.29 -6.56 -4.13
C ILE A 34 2.59 -8.02 -3.76
N GLY A 35 1.97 -8.53 -2.69
CA GLY A 35 2.16 -9.91 -2.24
C GLY A 35 1.63 -10.97 -3.20
N SER A 36 0.72 -10.60 -4.11
CA SER A 36 0.17 -11.48 -5.15
C SER A 36 0.94 -11.40 -6.47
N ASP A 37 1.91 -10.49 -6.60
CA ASP A 37 2.76 -10.41 -7.78
C ASP A 37 3.98 -11.35 -7.62
N PRO A 38 4.24 -12.30 -8.53
CA PRO A 38 5.32 -13.28 -8.36
C PRO A 38 6.71 -12.67 -8.26
N GLU A 39 6.99 -11.60 -9.03
CA GLU A 39 8.30 -10.95 -9.05
C GLU A 39 8.55 -10.17 -7.77
N LEU A 40 7.53 -9.44 -7.31
CA LEU A 40 7.63 -8.64 -6.08
C LEU A 40 7.61 -9.55 -4.85
N SER A 41 6.69 -10.49 -4.75
CA SER A 41 6.57 -11.34 -3.55
C SER A 41 7.77 -12.26 -3.31
N ALA A 42 8.47 -12.68 -4.37
CA ALA A 42 9.68 -13.48 -4.25
C ALA A 42 10.89 -12.68 -3.74
N HIS A 43 10.98 -11.39 -4.07
CA HIS A 43 12.19 -10.61 -3.89
C HIS A 43 12.03 -9.33 -3.06
N TRP A 44 10.83 -8.94 -2.63
CA TRP A 44 10.61 -7.74 -1.83
C TRP A 44 10.15 -8.09 -0.42
N ALA A 45 11.01 -7.79 0.56
CA ALA A 45 10.71 -8.00 1.97
C ALA A 45 10.05 -6.73 2.56
N PHE A 46 8.80 -6.85 3.00
CA PHE A 46 8.07 -5.76 3.66
C PHE A 46 8.68 -5.44 5.04
N LYS A 47 8.90 -4.15 5.31
CA LYS A 47 9.56 -3.65 6.53
C LYS A 47 8.99 -2.31 6.97
N GLY A 48 9.65 -1.70 7.96
CA GLY A 48 9.31 -0.35 8.44
C GLY A 48 8.09 -0.31 9.36
N GLY A 49 7.64 0.90 9.68
CA GLY A 49 6.57 1.13 10.66
C GLY A 49 5.22 0.53 10.25
N THR A 50 4.92 0.51 8.96
CA THR A 50 3.67 -0.06 8.44
C THR A 50 3.65 -1.59 8.56
N SER A 51 4.80 -2.26 8.38
CA SER A 51 4.91 -3.70 8.62
C SER A 51 4.71 -4.07 10.09
N LEU A 52 5.27 -3.28 11.02
CA LEU A 52 5.05 -3.47 12.45
C LEU A 52 3.57 -3.37 12.78
N LYS A 53 2.88 -2.35 12.25
CA LYS A 53 1.43 -2.20 12.45
C LYS A 53 0.62 -3.36 11.89
N LYS A 54 0.85 -3.72 10.62
CA LYS A 54 0.03 -4.71 9.90
C LYS A 54 0.29 -6.16 10.31
N CYS A 55 1.49 -6.46 10.83
CA CYS A 55 1.88 -7.85 11.13
C CYS A 55 2.04 -8.15 12.62
N TYR A 56 2.22 -7.14 13.50
CA TYR A 56 2.62 -7.38 14.89
C TYR A 56 1.90 -6.52 15.94
N ILE A 57 1.59 -5.24 15.67
CA ILE A 57 1.12 -4.28 16.68
C ILE A 57 -0.01 -3.40 16.14
N GLU A 58 -1.26 -3.78 16.41
CA GLU A 58 -2.44 -3.07 15.88
C GLU A 58 -2.55 -1.61 16.35
N THR A 59 -2.06 -1.29 17.55
CA THR A 59 -2.15 0.05 18.17
C THR A 59 -1.02 1.01 17.77
N TRP A 60 -0.18 0.62 16.79
CA TRP A 60 0.94 1.44 16.34
C TRP A 60 0.50 2.64 15.48
N ARG A 61 1.36 3.66 15.36
CA ARG A 61 1.08 4.87 14.57
C ARG A 61 0.69 4.53 13.13
N PHE A 62 -0.26 5.30 12.58
CA PHE A 62 -0.58 5.23 11.16
C PHE A 62 0.54 5.82 10.31
N SER A 63 0.78 5.19 9.17
CA SER A 63 1.81 5.57 8.20
C SER A 63 1.30 5.21 6.81
N GLU A 64 1.54 6.10 5.85
CA GLU A 64 1.11 5.92 4.45
C GLU A 64 2.22 5.30 3.59
N ASP A 65 3.45 5.32 4.10
CA ASP A 65 4.62 4.77 3.44
C ASP A 65 4.63 3.24 3.51
N LEU A 66 4.89 2.57 2.38
CA LEU A 66 5.21 1.15 2.33
C LEU A 66 6.70 0.98 2.03
N ASP A 67 7.40 0.40 2.99
CA ASP A 67 8.85 0.22 2.92
C ASP A 67 9.20 -1.23 2.60
N PHE A 68 10.06 -1.42 1.60
CA PHE A 68 10.55 -2.72 1.20
C PHE A 68 12.07 -2.74 1.11
N THR A 69 12.65 -3.90 1.42
CA THR A 69 14.03 -4.21 1.05
C THR A 69 14.00 -5.18 -0.12
N VAL A 70 14.74 -4.84 -1.18
CA VAL A 70 14.90 -5.72 -2.34
C VAL A 70 15.98 -6.75 -2.03
N MET A 71 15.58 -8.01 -2.01
CA MET A 71 16.41 -9.18 -1.81
C MET A 71 17.20 -9.50 -3.10
N PRO A 72 18.31 -10.27 -3.02
CA PRO A 72 19.06 -10.68 -4.19
C PRO A 72 18.16 -11.30 -5.27
N GLY A 73 18.34 -10.86 -6.52
CA GLY A 73 17.52 -11.28 -7.66
C GLY A 73 16.32 -10.39 -7.97
N GLY A 74 15.93 -9.48 -7.06
CA GLY A 74 14.80 -8.59 -7.29
C GLY A 74 15.11 -7.39 -8.17
N PHE A 75 14.10 -6.95 -8.93
CA PHE A 75 14.12 -5.68 -9.64
C PHE A 75 14.13 -4.50 -8.67
N TYR A 76 15.00 -3.53 -8.95
CA TYR A 76 15.21 -2.38 -8.09
C TYR A 76 15.40 -1.04 -8.80
N LYS A 77 15.60 -1.04 -10.11
CA LYS A 77 15.75 0.22 -10.85
C LYS A 77 14.36 0.80 -11.15
N PRO A 78 14.16 2.12 -11.10
CA PRO A 78 12.87 2.73 -11.37
C PRO A 78 12.21 2.23 -12.67
N GLU A 79 12.99 2.10 -13.75
CA GLU A 79 12.53 1.60 -15.05
C GLU A 79 12.00 0.16 -15.02
N ASP A 80 12.51 -0.69 -14.11
CA ASP A 80 12.06 -2.07 -13.92
C ASP A 80 10.88 -2.13 -12.94
N ILE A 81 10.85 -1.24 -11.94
CA ILE A 81 9.83 -1.24 -10.89
C ILE A 81 8.51 -0.63 -11.36
N GLU A 82 8.56 0.50 -12.08
CA GLU A 82 7.36 1.23 -12.48
C GLU A 82 6.32 0.35 -13.21
N PRO A 83 6.70 -0.51 -14.17
CA PRO A 83 5.75 -1.44 -14.81
C PRO A 83 5.16 -2.46 -13.84
N LEU A 84 5.94 -2.94 -12.86
CA LEU A 84 5.47 -3.90 -11.85
C LEU A 84 4.42 -3.24 -10.95
N ILE A 85 4.72 -2.03 -10.46
CA ILE A 85 3.79 -1.26 -9.63
C ILE A 85 2.52 -0.92 -10.40
N LYS A 86 2.63 -0.50 -11.66
CA LYS A 86 1.46 -0.23 -12.50
C LYS A 86 0.55 -1.45 -12.61
N ARG A 87 1.12 -2.64 -12.91
CA ARG A 87 0.36 -3.90 -12.97
C ARG A 87 -0.29 -4.24 -11.63
N VAL A 88 0.40 -4.02 -10.52
CA VAL A 88 -0.17 -4.20 -9.17
C VAL A 88 -1.38 -3.29 -8.97
N LEU A 89 -1.27 -2.01 -9.30
CA LEU A 89 -2.36 -1.05 -9.13
C LEU A 89 -3.54 -1.34 -10.05
N GLU A 90 -3.30 -1.78 -11.29
CA GLU A 90 -4.34 -2.27 -12.21
C GLU A 90 -5.08 -3.46 -11.63
N ARG A 91 -4.37 -4.46 -11.09
CA ARG A 91 -5.01 -5.60 -10.42
C ARG A 91 -5.83 -5.18 -9.20
N VAL A 92 -5.29 -4.28 -8.37
CA VAL A 92 -6.03 -3.77 -7.22
C VAL A 92 -7.30 -3.06 -7.69
N TYR A 93 -7.22 -2.24 -8.74
CA TYR A 93 -8.39 -1.60 -9.32
C TYR A 93 -9.44 -2.63 -9.78
N ASP A 94 -9.03 -3.65 -10.53
CA ASP A 94 -9.95 -4.68 -11.06
C ASP A 94 -10.67 -5.45 -9.94
N GLU A 95 -9.98 -5.72 -8.82
CA GLU A 95 -10.51 -6.54 -7.72
C GLU A 95 -11.27 -5.74 -6.66
N SER A 96 -10.98 -4.44 -6.54
CA SER A 96 -11.48 -3.61 -5.44
C SER A 96 -12.20 -2.34 -5.86
N GLY A 97 -12.09 -1.92 -7.12
CA GLY A 97 -12.57 -0.63 -7.61
C GLY A 97 -11.78 0.59 -7.11
N ILE A 98 -10.66 0.38 -6.40
CA ILE A 98 -9.80 1.48 -5.91
C ILE A 98 -8.98 2.04 -7.07
N ASP A 99 -9.24 3.29 -7.44
CA ASP A 99 -8.52 4.00 -8.50
C ASP A 99 -7.33 4.79 -7.94
N PHE A 100 -6.13 4.51 -8.47
CA PHE A 100 -4.86 5.17 -8.11
C PHE A 100 -4.41 6.22 -9.15
N SER A 101 -5.28 6.62 -10.08
CA SER A 101 -4.99 7.55 -11.18
C SER A 101 -4.42 8.91 -10.76
N MET A 102 -4.53 9.32 -9.49
CA MET A 102 -4.15 10.67 -9.05
C MET A 102 -2.76 10.86 -8.44
N SER A 103 -2.00 9.80 -8.10
CA SER A 103 -0.52 9.82 -7.93
C SER A 103 -0.03 8.71 -6.99
N PHE A 104 1.06 8.06 -7.39
CA PHE A 104 1.98 7.39 -6.49
C PHE A 104 3.39 7.95 -6.74
N THR A 105 4.21 7.97 -5.70
CA THR A 105 5.62 8.35 -5.80
C THR A 105 6.47 7.15 -5.39
N LEU A 106 7.27 6.67 -6.34
CA LEU A 106 8.29 5.66 -6.08
C LEU A 106 9.59 6.34 -5.67
N ILE A 107 10.15 5.94 -4.52
CA ILE A 107 11.45 6.41 -4.05
C ILE A 107 12.36 5.20 -3.89
N VAL A 108 13.43 5.14 -4.68
CA VAL A 108 14.46 4.10 -4.57
C VAL A 108 15.72 4.72 -3.98
N THR A 109 16.29 4.10 -2.95
CA THR A 109 17.59 4.51 -2.38
C THR A 109 18.56 3.32 -2.31
N GLN A 110 19.86 3.62 -2.42
CA GLN A 110 20.91 2.61 -2.33
C GLN A 110 21.81 2.88 -1.12
N GLN A 111 21.84 1.96 -0.15
CA GLN A 111 22.73 1.99 1.01
C GLN A 111 23.08 0.56 1.45
N ASN A 112 24.19 -0.03 0.97
CA ASN A 112 24.65 -1.43 1.19
C ASN A 112 23.64 -2.56 0.84
N PHE A 113 22.35 -2.28 0.89
CA PHE A 113 21.18 -3.01 0.42
C PHE A 113 20.34 -2.02 -0.40
N ILE A 114 19.56 -2.55 -1.33
CA ILE A 114 18.69 -1.72 -2.16
C ILE A 114 17.34 -1.59 -1.46
N TYR A 115 16.96 -0.34 -1.17
CA TYR A 115 15.77 0.00 -0.43
C TYR A 115 14.78 0.69 -1.37
N THR A 116 13.53 0.27 -1.26
CA THR A 116 12.43 0.85 -2.03
C THR A 116 11.35 1.31 -1.06
N SER A 117 11.02 2.59 -1.12
CA SER A 117 9.86 3.15 -0.42
C SER A 117 8.82 3.55 -1.45
N LEU A 118 7.61 3.06 -1.26
CA LEU A 118 6.44 3.47 -2.01
C LEU A 118 5.65 4.44 -1.15
N LYS A 119 5.49 5.67 -1.66
CA LYS A 119 4.61 6.67 -1.06
C LYS A 119 3.37 6.82 -1.93
N PHE A 120 2.22 6.49 -1.38
CA PHE A 120 0.96 6.80 -2.04
C PHE A 120 0.62 8.26 -1.76
N GLY A 121 0.23 9.00 -2.80
CA GLY A 121 -0.24 10.38 -2.64
C GLY A 121 -1.53 10.44 -1.82
N THR A 122 -2.10 11.63 -1.67
CA THR A 122 -3.39 11.83 -0.99
C THR A 122 -4.51 11.14 -1.76
N LEU A 123 -4.69 9.84 -1.51
CA LEU A 123 -5.85 9.09 -1.96
C LEU A 123 -7.03 9.65 -1.18
N THR A 124 -7.85 10.44 -1.86
CA THR A 124 -9.08 10.99 -1.29
C THR A 124 -10.25 10.18 -1.85
N PHE A 125 -11.25 9.93 -1.01
CA PHE A 125 -12.43 9.12 -1.33
C PHE A 125 -13.22 9.57 -2.57
N ALA A 126 -12.92 10.75 -3.15
CA ALA A 126 -13.48 11.18 -4.44
C ALA A 126 -13.22 10.18 -5.60
N GLN A 127 -12.28 9.25 -5.43
CA GLN A 127 -11.92 8.25 -6.46
C GLN A 127 -12.43 6.83 -6.16
N LEU A 128 -13.04 6.60 -4.99
CA LEU A 128 -13.69 5.34 -4.65
C LEU A 128 -15.17 5.47 -4.99
N LYS A 129 -15.57 5.03 -6.19
CA LYS A 129 -16.99 4.88 -6.53
C LYS A 129 -17.57 3.73 -5.71
N ILE A 130 -18.06 4.05 -4.52
CA ILE A 130 -18.96 3.20 -3.76
C ILE A 130 -20.33 3.34 -4.45
N ALA A 131 -20.74 2.31 -5.18
CA ALA A 131 -22.12 2.15 -5.59
C ALA A 131 -22.96 1.65 -4.41
#